data_AF-A0A962HZ07-F1
#
_entry.id   AF-A0A962HZ07-F1
#
_cell.length_a   1.000
_cell.length_b   1.000
_cell.length_c   1.000
_cell.angle_alpha   90.00
_cell.angle_beta   90.00
_cell.angle_gamma   90.00
#
_symmetry.space_group_name_H-M   'P 1'
#
loop_
_entity.id
_entity.type
_entity.pdbx_description
1 polymer ?
#
loop_
_entity_poly.entity_id
_entity_poly.type
_entity_poly.pdbx_seq_one_letter_code
_entity_poly.pdbx_strand_id
1 'polypeptide(L)'
;MRVSARDEPIGRSSGPWTRSAGARLGQVAGRHSGHPPHRQLRRIVFDDGHDTGIYSWDTLYRLGREQSQRWADYLQALREAGQSRDAPIASSDTGEQA
;
A
#
# COMPACT_ATOMS: atom_id res chain seq x y z
N MET A 1 21.01 34.65 79.66
CA MET A 1 19.91 35.52 79.20
C MET A 1 20.51 36.68 78.42
N ARG A 2 19.87 37.09 77.31
CA ARG A 2 20.22 38.17 76.36
C ARG A 2 21.16 37.78 75.20
N VAL A 3 20.54 37.70 74.02
CA VAL A 3 21.16 37.78 72.70
C VAL A 3 21.70 39.21 72.49
N SER A 4 22.85 39.35 71.84
CA SER A 4 23.22 40.58 71.12
C SER A 4 24.09 40.18 69.93
N ALA A 5 23.58 40.55 68.75
CA ALA A 5 24.11 40.27 67.43
C ALA A 5 25.33 41.15 67.09
N ARG A 6 26.25 40.61 66.30
CA ARG A 6 27.07 41.30 65.29
C ARG A 6 27.33 40.27 64.18
N ASP A 7 26.80 40.44 62.97
CA ASP A 7 27.16 41.38 61.91
C ASP A 7 28.13 40.72 60.90
N GLU A 8 27.56 40.52 59.70
CA GLU A 8 28.16 40.32 58.37
C GLU A 8 28.71 38.95 57.87
N PRO A 9 28.61 38.71 56.55
CA PRO A 9 28.37 37.39 55.95
C PRO A 9 29.57 36.91 55.12
N ILE A 10 29.78 35.59 55.08
CA ILE A 10 30.72 34.98 54.14
C ILE A 10 29.98 34.32 52.96
N GLY A 11 29.90 35.07 51.87
CA GLY A 11 30.09 34.58 50.50
C GLY A 11 29.09 33.56 49.95
N ARG A 12 28.10 34.04 49.19
CA ARG A 12 27.68 33.41 47.93
C ARG A 12 27.46 34.49 46.89
N SER A 13 28.33 34.52 45.88
CA SER A 13 28.16 35.38 44.72
C SER A 13 26.98 34.88 43.89
N SER A 14 25.93 35.69 43.80
CA SER A 14 24.82 35.49 42.87
C SER A 14 25.19 36.16 41.53
N GLY A 15 25.58 35.36 40.54
CA GLY A 15 25.60 35.80 39.14
C GLY A 15 24.20 35.67 38.51
N PRO A 16 23.82 36.53 37.55
CA PRO A 16 22.50 36.52 36.95
C PRO A 16 22.30 35.31 36.03
N TRP A 17 21.30 34.46 36.33
CA TRP A 17 20.81 33.46 35.39
C TRP A 17 20.04 34.16 34.26
N THR A 18 20.74 34.49 33.18
CA THR A 18 20.09 34.88 31.92
C THR A 18 19.27 33.72 31.40
N ARG A 19 17.97 33.97 31.18
CA ARG A 19 17.07 33.08 30.44
C ARG A 19 17.57 32.97 29.00
N SER A 20 18.26 31.88 28.67
CA SER A 20 18.23 31.38 27.30
C SER A 20 16.94 30.61 27.11
N ALA A 21 15.87 31.35 26.77
CA ALA A 21 14.78 30.79 26.00
C ALA A 21 15.38 30.29 24.67
N GLY A 22 15.43 28.96 24.52
CA GLY A 22 15.91 28.29 23.33
C GLY A 22 15.43 26.86 23.40
N ALA A 23 14.15 26.68 23.05
CA ALA A 23 13.45 25.40 23.05
C ALA A 23 14.31 24.32 22.40
N ARG A 24 14.86 23.42 23.22
CA ARG A 24 15.46 22.18 22.74
C ARG A 24 14.43 21.08 22.97
N LEU A 25 13.34 21.13 22.19
CA LEU A 25 12.45 19.99 22.03
C LEU A 25 12.96 19.17 20.84
N GLY A 26 13.10 17.88 21.12
CA GLY A 26 13.91 16.93 20.37
C GLY A 26 13.55 16.82 18.89
N GLN A 27 14.55 16.38 18.13
CA GLN A 27 14.34 15.79 16.82
C GLN A 27 13.29 14.68 16.95
N VAL A 28 12.08 14.90 16.45
CA VAL A 28 11.20 13.81 16.03
C VAL A 28 11.79 13.29 14.73
N ALA A 29 12.70 12.34 14.88
CA ALA A 29 13.09 11.46 13.80
C ALA A 29 11.87 10.61 13.39
N GLY A 30 11.57 10.64 12.10
CA GLY A 30 11.07 9.49 11.35
C GLY A 30 9.79 8.83 11.86
N ARG A 31 8.65 9.24 11.32
CA ARG A 31 7.76 8.27 10.69
C ARG A 31 7.00 8.96 9.57
N HIS A 32 7.66 9.08 8.41
CA HIS A 32 6.89 8.95 7.18
C HIS A 32 6.19 7.58 7.30
N SER A 33 4.90 7.60 7.61
CA SER A 33 4.07 6.42 7.43
C SER A 33 4.02 6.18 5.93
N GLY A 34 5.09 5.62 5.38
CA GLY A 34 5.12 5.00 4.08
C GLY A 34 4.25 3.77 4.21
N HIS A 35 2.94 3.96 4.06
CA HIS A 35 2.06 2.83 3.83
C HIS A 35 2.62 2.13 2.58
N PRO A 36 3.04 0.85 2.67
CA PRO A 36 3.53 0.14 1.48
C PRO A 36 2.44 0.22 0.41
N PRO A 37 2.74 0.37 -0.89
CA PRO A 37 1.70 0.41 -1.91
C PRO A 37 0.87 -0.86 -1.76
N HIS A 38 -0.38 -0.70 -1.34
CA HIS A 38 -1.26 -1.80 -1.05
C HIS A 38 -1.47 -2.55 -2.36
N ARG A 39 -0.81 -3.71 -2.50
CA ARG A 39 -1.02 -4.62 -3.61
C ARG A 39 -2.35 -5.34 -3.37
N GLN A 40 -3.43 -4.62 -3.62
CA GLN A 40 -4.78 -5.11 -3.44
C GLN A 40 -5.04 -6.23 -4.44
N LEU A 41 -5.45 -7.39 -3.95
CA LEU A 41 -5.95 -8.49 -4.75
C LEU A 41 -7.45 -8.26 -4.98
N ARG A 42 -7.91 -8.41 -6.23
CA ARG A 42 -9.31 -8.26 -6.62
C ARG A 42 -9.82 -9.59 -7.12
N ARG A 43 -11.00 -9.99 -6.63
CA ARG A 43 -11.78 -11.08 -7.21
C ARG A 43 -12.66 -10.50 -8.31
N ILE A 44 -12.64 -11.10 -9.49
CA ILE A 44 -13.50 -10.76 -10.62
C ILE A 44 -14.39 -11.98 -10.85
N VAL A 45 -15.69 -11.74 -10.95
CA VAL A 45 -16.68 -12.78 -11.27
C VAL A 45 -17.14 -12.51 -12.71
N PHE A 46 -17.03 -13.53 -13.55
CA PHE A 46 -17.47 -13.49 -14.93
C PHE A 46 -18.89 -14.05 -15.03
N ASP A 47 -19.62 -13.60 -16.04
CA ASP A 47 -21.00 -14.00 -16.33
C ASP A 47 -21.11 -15.41 -16.93
N ASP A 48 -20.01 -15.96 -17.43
CA ASP A 48 -19.88 -17.35 -17.91
C ASP A 48 -19.74 -18.38 -16.77
N GLY A 49 -19.89 -17.95 -15.52
CA GLY A 49 -19.83 -18.80 -14.32
C GLY A 49 -18.42 -18.93 -13.72
N HIS A 50 -17.39 -18.32 -14.29
CA HIS A 50 -16.06 -18.33 -13.69
C HIS A 50 -15.95 -17.32 -12.54
N ASP A 51 -15.76 -17.82 -11.31
CA ASP A 51 -15.63 -17.00 -10.10
C ASP A 51 -14.35 -17.27 -9.30
N THR A 52 -13.43 -18.08 -9.84
CA THR A 52 -12.27 -18.64 -9.12
C THR A 52 -11.00 -17.79 -9.19
N GLY A 53 -10.97 -16.74 -10.02
CA GLY A 53 -9.77 -15.95 -10.29
C GLY A 53 -9.44 -14.92 -9.20
N ILE A 54 -8.21 -14.97 -8.67
CA ILE A 54 -7.62 -13.90 -7.87
C ILE A 54 -6.66 -13.10 -8.75
N TYR A 55 -6.92 -11.81 -8.92
CA TYR A 55 -6.11 -10.94 -9.76
C TYR A 55 -5.39 -9.89 -8.93
N SER A 56 -4.08 -9.76 -9.14
CA SER A 56 -3.31 -8.65 -8.56
C SER A 56 -3.44 -7.38 -9.40
N TRP A 57 -3.29 -6.21 -8.77
CA TRP A 57 -3.28 -4.94 -9.49
C TRP A 57 -2.23 -4.91 -10.61
N ASP A 58 -1.01 -5.38 -10.37
CA ASP A 58 0.05 -5.42 -11.39
C ASP A 58 -0.35 -6.27 -12.60
N THR A 59 -1.07 -7.38 -12.36
CA THR A 59 -1.57 -8.24 -13.44
C THR A 59 -2.62 -7.51 -14.26
N LEU A 60 -3.62 -6.90 -13.63
CA LEU A 60 -4.67 -6.15 -14.32
C LEU A 60 -4.10 -4.95 -15.07
N TYR A 61 -3.19 -4.21 -14.46
CA TYR A 61 -2.52 -3.08 -15.08
C TYR A 61 -1.69 -3.52 -16.30
N ARG A 62 -0.92 -4.60 -16.18
CA ARG A 62 -0.16 -5.15 -17.30
C ARG A 62 -1.07 -5.59 -18.44
N LEU A 63 -2.14 -6.33 -18.13
CA LEU A 63 -3.13 -6.77 -19.12
C LEU A 63 -3.79 -5.59 -19.83
N GLY A 64 -4.12 -4.52 -19.10
CA GLY A 64 -4.68 -3.30 -19.68
C GLY A 64 -3.69 -2.57 -20.60
N ARG A 65 -2.43 -2.42 -20.19
CA ARG A 65 -1.40 -1.77 -21.01
C ARG A 65 -1.05 -2.55 -22.28
N GLU A 66 -1.01 -3.88 -22.17
CA GLU A 66 -0.60 -4.77 -23.27
C GLU A 66 -1.80 -5.30 -24.05
N GLN A 67 -3.00 -4.78 -23.79
CA GLN A 67 -4.26 -5.29 -24.33
C GLN A 67 -4.22 -5.43 -25.86
N SER A 68 -3.79 -4.39 -26.58
CA SER A 68 -3.83 -4.40 -28.04
C SER A 68 -2.90 -5.45 -28.65
N GLN A 69 -1.69 -5.58 -28.12
CA GLN A 69 -0.73 -6.61 -28.57
C GLN A 69 -1.25 -8.01 -28.25
N ARG A 70 -1.63 -8.25 -26.99
CA ARG A 70 -2.12 -9.55 -26.53
C ARG A 70 -3.39 -9.97 -27.26
N TRP A 71 -4.24 -9.01 -27.61
CA TRP A 71 -5.44 -9.27 -28.39
C TRP A 71 -5.12 -9.68 -29.82
N ALA A 72 -4.16 -8.99 -30.48
CA ALA A 72 -3.71 -9.37 -31.80
C ALA A 72 -3.10 -10.79 -31.81
N ASP A 73 -2.26 -11.09 -30.82
CA ASP A 73 -1.63 -12.40 -30.64
C ASP A 73 -2.68 -13.50 -30.42
N TYR A 74 -3.68 -13.24 -29.57
CA TYR A 74 -4.80 -14.15 -29.33
C TYR A 74 -5.58 -14.46 -30.61
N LEU A 75 -5.93 -13.44 -31.40
CA LEU A 75 -6.64 -13.63 -32.66
C LEU A 75 -5.78 -14.37 -33.70
N GLN A 76 -4.47 -14.15 -33.70
CA GLN A 76 -3.57 -14.92 -34.56
C GLN A 76 -3.55 -16.39 -34.15
N ALA A 77 -3.40 -16.70 -32.86
CA ALA A 77 -3.42 -18.06 -32.36
C ALA A 77 -4.74 -18.79 -32.69
N LEU A 78 -5.88 -18.09 -32.60
CA LEU A 78 -7.17 -18.65 -33.02
C LEU A 78 -7.19 -18.99 -34.52
N ARG A 79 -6.69 -18.09 -35.38
CA ARG A 79 -6.62 -18.33 -36.83
C ARG A 79 -5.73 -19.53 -37.16
N GLU A 80 -4.57 -19.62 -36.52
CA GLU A 80 -3.64 -20.74 -36.71
C GLU A 80 -4.23 -22.07 -36.24
N ALA A 81 -5.03 -22.04 -35.17
CA ALA A 81 -5.76 -23.20 -34.67
C ALA A 81 -7.05 -23.52 -35.46
N GLY A 82 -7.42 -22.70 -36.46
CA GLY A 82 -8.69 -22.84 -37.20
C GLY A 82 -9.93 -22.64 -36.33
N GLN A 83 -9.80 -21.97 -35.18
CA GLN A 83 -10.89 -21.72 -34.23
C GLN A 83 -11.47 -20.31 -34.42
N SER A 84 -12.70 -20.12 -33.95
CA SER A 84 -13.36 -18.82 -33.89
C SER A 84 -13.54 -18.39 -32.44
N ARG A 85 -13.42 -17.09 -32.17
CA ARG A 85 -13.68 -16.53 -30.84
C ARG A 85 -15.12 -16.79 -30.40
N ASP A 86 -16.04 -16.66 -31.34
CA ASP A 86 -17.49 -16.79 -31.09
C ASP A 86 -17.98 -18.20 -31.44
N ALA A 87 -17.08 -19.20 -31.40
CA ALA A 87 -17.50 -20.58 -31.56
C ALA A 87 -18.58 -20.86 -30.52
N PRO A 88 -19.75 -21.39 -30.92
CA PRO A 88 -20.79 -21.74 -29.97
C PRO A 88 -20.14 -22.64 -28.94
N ILE A 89 -20.25 -22.29 -27.66
CA ILE A 89 -19.89 -23.20 -26.58
C ILE A 89 -20.58 -24.50 -26.92
N ALA A 90 -19.81 -25.55 -27.23
CA ALA A 90 -20.39 -26.85 -27.49
C ALA A 90 -21.05 -27.22 -26.17
N SER A 91 -22.36 -27.01 -26.08
CA SER A 91 -23.18 -27.44 -24.96
C SER A 91 -22.98 -28.95 -24.92
N SER A 92 -22.08 -29.39 -24.04
CA SER A 92 -21.78 -30.79 -23.76
C SER A 92 -22.94 -31.40 -23.00
N ASP A 93 -24.12 -31.33 -23.61
CA ASP A 93 -25.32 -32.05 -23.24
C ASP A 93 -25.64 -32.95 -24.44
N THR A 94 -24.90 -34.04 -24.52
CA THR A 94 -25.19 -35.15 -25.44
C THR A 94 -24.93 -36.42 -24.67
N GLY A 95 -26.00 -37.07 -24.23
CA GLY A 95 -25.98 -38.47 -23.84
C GLY A 95 -26.56 -38.76 -22.45
N GLU A 96 -27.87 -39.01 -22.41
CA GLU A 96 -28.38 -40.34 -22.05
C GLU A 96 -27.90 -40.94 -20.71
N GLN A 97 -28.76 -40.90 -19.68
CA GLN A 97 -28.92 -42.06 -18.80
C GLN A 97 -30.42 -42.37 -18.63
N ALA A 98 -30.69 -43.66 -18.85
CA ALA A 98 -31.96 -44.36 -19.00
C ALA A 98 -32.95 -44.24 -17.84
#